data_AF-A0A1X1CT04-F1
#
_entry.id   AF-A0A1X1CT04-F1
#
_cell.length_a   1.000
_cell.length_b   1.000
_cell.length_c   1.000
_cell.angle_alpha   90.00
_cell.angle_beta   90.00
_cell.angle_gamma   90.00
#
_symmetry.space_group_name_H-M   'P 1'
#
loop_
_entity.id
_entity.type
_entity.pdbx_description
1 polymer ?
#
loop_
_entity_poly.entity_id
_entity_poly.type
_entity_poly.pdbx_seq_one_letter_code
_entity_poly.pdbx_strand_id
1 'polypeptide(L)'
;MRAMRLWRQWMLGFMMICFSAHAAADGWSTYKSRFMSSEGRIIDTANNNVSHTEGQGYGMLLAVANNDRATFDLLWQWTQTHLHNAQNDLFYWRYTPDAADPVADKNDASDGDVLIAWALQRAAQKWGGDYQQASDRIQRAVVKHTVINYAGHKVMLPGVQGFNKTSYVVLNPSYFLFAAWREFAQHSHLRVWSELIDDGMTLLGNMQFGKTGLPLDWVALNADGSMAPAVGYSNRFSYDAIRIPLNIWWYDPQSLRLVPFQRVWQGYARQTTPAWFDVLANTSAPYNLDGGLLAVRDLTLNETASLSDRLAPEQNYFSASLQLLTWLAYQEKR
;
A
#
# COMPACT_ATOMS: atom_id res chain seq x y z
N MET A 1 -6.66 -38.30 81.04
CA MET A 1 -7.71 -38.05 80.02
C MET A 1 -7.11 -37.15 78.96
N ARG A 2 -6.78 -37.71 77.78
CA ARG A 2 -6.10 -37.06 76.65
C ARG A 2 -7.08 -36.95 75.47
N ALA A 3 -6.95 -35.85 74.73
CA ALA A 3 -7.74 -35.48 73.56
C ALA A 3 -7.40 -36.28 72.28
N MET A 4 -8.36 -36.37 71.34
CA MET A 4 -8.23 -36.39 69.87
C MET A 4 -9.67 -36.48 69.27
N ARG A 5 -10.23 -35.49 68.56
CA ARG A 5 -10.09 -35.13 67.11
C ARG A 5 -10.27 -36.36 66.18
N LEU A 6 -11.00 -36.39 65.07
CA LEU A 6 -11.81 -35.45 64.26
C LEU A 6 -12.29 -36.26 63.00
N TRP A 7 -13.22 -35.71 62.21
CA TRP A 7 -13.46 -35.95 60.75
C TRP A 7 -14.66 -36.81 60.29
N ARG A 8 -15.62 -36.13 59.65
CA ARG A 8 -16.32 -36.61 58.45
C ARG A 8 -16.31 -35.51 57.39
N GLN A 9 -15.98 -35.92 56.18
CA GLN A 9 -15.54 -35.14 55.03
C GLN A 9 -16.70 -34.47 54.29
N TRP A 10 -16.46 -33.25 53.79
CA TRP A 10 -17.26 -32.63 52.73
C TRP A 10 -16.49 -32.76 51.41
N MET A 11 -17.04 -33.49 50.44
CA MET A 11 -16.56 -33.48 49.06
C MET A 11 -17.16 -32.28 48.33
N LEU A 12 -16.33 -31.28 48.02
CA LEU A 12 -16.64 -30.22 47.06
C LEU A 12 -15.90 -30.55 45.75
N GLY A 13 -16.67 -30.92 44.72
CA GLY A 13 -16.17 -31.09 43.37
C GLY A 13 -15.80 -29.74 42.76
N PHE A 14 -14.55 -29.60 42.33
CA PHE A 14 -14.07 -28.41 41.63
C PHE A 14 -14.30 -28.62 40.12
N MET A 15 -15.38 -28.06 39.60
CA MET A 15 -15.64 -28.03 38.15
C MET A 15 -14.80 -26.90 37.55
N MET A 16 -13.63 -27.23 36.98
CA MET A 16 -12.82 -26.27 36.22
C MET A 16 -13.55 -25.95 34.90
N ILE A 17 -14.15 -24.77 34.84
CA ILE A 17 -14.64 -24.18 33.59
C ILE A 17 -13.42 -23.56 32.90
N CYS A 18 -12.85 -24.27 31.93
CA CYS A 18 -11.85 -23.71 31.02
C CYS A 18 -12.55 -22.73 30.07
N PHE A 19 -12.63 -21.44 30.45
CA PHE A 19 -12.88 -20.38 29.49
C PHE A 19 -11.65 -20.27 28.58
N SER A 20 -11.73 -20.89 27.41
CA SER A 20 -10.81 -20.56 26.31
C SER A 20 -11.18 -19.16 25.85
N ALA A 21 -10.49 -18.14 26.36
CA ALA A 21 -10.51 -16.82 25.75
C ALA A 21 -9.94 -16.99 24.34
N HIS A 22 -10.80 -17.11 23.33
CA HIS A 22 -10.39 -16.82 21.96
C HIS A 22 -9.98 -15.35 21.96
N ALA A 23 -8.68 -15.08 22.09
CA ALA A 23 -8.14 -13.79 21.76
C ALA A 23 -8.63 -13.47 20.34
N ALA A 24 -9.39 -12.41 20.17
CA ALA A 24 -9.77 -11.97 18.84
C ALA A 24 -8.46 -11.78 18.05
N ALA A 25 -8.33 -12.48 16.91
CA ALA A 25 -7.13 -12.37 16.10
C ALA A 25 -6.93 -10.90 15.69
N ASP A 26 -5.69 -10.41 15.82
CA ASP A 26 -5.32 -9.08 15.34
C ASP A 26 -5.50 -8.97 13.82
N GLY A 27 -5.48 -7.73 13.31
CA GLY A 27 -5.69 -7.46 11.88
C GLY A 27 -4.71 -8.20 10.97
N TRP A 28 -3.45 -8.31 11.38
CA TRP A 28 -2.40 -8.96 10.60
C TRP A 28 -2.56 -10.47 10.56
N SER A 29 -2.87 -11.11 11.69
CA SER A 29 -3.18 -12.54 11.75
C SER A 29 -4.39 -12.89 10.86
N THR A 30 -5.44 -12.06 10.91
CA THR A 30 -6.62 -12.21 10.03
C THR A 30 -6.25 -12.05 8.55
N TYR A 31 -5.45 -11.04 8.21
CA TYR A 31 -4.98 -10.81 6.85
C TYR A 31 -4.21 -12.01 6.29
N LYS A 32 -3.21 -12.52 7.03
CA LYS A 32 -2.42 -13.69 6.63
C LYS A 32 -3.31 -14.89 6.35
N SER A 33 -4.21 -15.22 7.27
CA SER A 33 -5.11 -16.38 7.12
C SER A 33 -5.98 -16.34 5.87
N ARG A 34 -6.28 -15.14 5.35
CA ARG A 34 -7.21 -14.95 4.23
C ARG A 34 -6.50 -14.75 2.90
N PHE A 35 -5.34 -14.11 2.93
CA PHE A 35 -4.68 -13.62 1.71
C PHE A 35 -3.26 -14.13 1.54
N MET A 36 -2.66 -14.83 2.50
CA MET A 36 -1.30 -15.36 2.36
C MET A 36 -1.32 -16.88 2.19
N SER A 37 -0.60 -17.39 1.19
CA SER A 37 -0.34 -18.82 1.04
C SER A 37 0.74 -19.30 2.01
N SER A 38 0.81 -20.62 2.24
CA SER A 38 1.89 -21.24 3.01
C SER A 38 3.29 -21.04 2.41
N GLU A 39 3.37 -20.70 1.12
CA GLU A 39 4.63 -20.51 0.39
C GLU A 39 5.14 -19.07 0.44
N GLY A 40 4.39 -18.12 1.02
CA GLY A 40 4.80 -16.70 1.05
C GLY A 40 4.19 -15.83 -0.05
N ARG A 41 3.11 -16.28 -0.67
CA ARG A 41 2.41 -15.53 -1.72
C ARG A 41 1.20 -14.78 -1.17
N ILE A 42 1.09 -13.48 -1.43
CA ILE A 42 -0.12 -12.69 -1.19
C ILE A 42 -1.08 -12.83 -2.38
N ILE A 43 -2.31 -13.22 -2.12
CA ILE A 43 -3.31 -13.65 -3.09
C ILE A 43 -4.42 -12.61 -3.18
N ASP A 44 -4.60 -12.04 -4.37
CA ASP A 44 -5.79 -11.25 -4.68
C ASP A 44 -6.96 -12.18 -5.04
N THR A 45 -7.74 -12.52 -4.01
CA THR A 45 -8.89 -13.42 -4.14
C THR A 45 -10.05 -12.81 -4.92
N ALA A 46 -10.05 -11.50 -5.14
CA ALA A 46 -11.04 -10.82 -5.99
C ALA A 46 -10.64 -10.79 -7.47
N ASN A 47 -9.40 -11.19 -7.81
CA ASN A 47 -8.87 -11.10 -9.16
C ASN A 47 -8.22 -12.42 -9.62
N ASN A 48 -8.97 -13.52 -9.61
CA ASN A 48 -8.51 -14.84 -10.06
C ASN A 48 -7.27 -15.36 -9.30
N ASN A 49 -7.15 -15.03 -8.01
CA ASN A 49 -6.08 -15.49 -7.12
C ASN A 49 -4.67 -15.18 -7.64
N VAL A 50 -4.49 -14.10 -8.41
CA VAL A 50 -3.19 -13.61 -8.85
C VAL A 50 -2.37 -13.07 -7.67
N SER A 51 -1.08 -12.85 -7.92
CA SER A 51 -0.22 -12.07 -7.03
C SER A 51 0.46 -10.96 -7.80
N HIS A 52 0.79 -9.88 -7.10
CA HIS A 52 1.48 -8.75 -7.69
C HIS A 52 2.56 -8.23 -6.76
N THR A 53 3.55 -7.54 -7.30
CA THR A 53 4.62 -6.88 -6.54
C THR A 53 4.06 -5.93 -5.47
N GLU A 54 2.98 -5.21 -5.79
CA GLU A 54 2.25 -4.35 -4.83
C GLU A 54 1.83 -5.14 -3.58
N GLY A 55 1.15 -6.28 -3.77
CA GLY A 55 0.68 -7.09 -2.64
C GLY A 55 1.78 -7.75 -1.84
N GLN A 56 2.85 -8.19 -2.51
CA GLN A 56 4.04 -8.67 -1.82
C GLN A 56 4.66 -7.55 -0.97
N GLY A 57 4.81 -6.34 -1.53
CA GLY A 57 5.32 -5.17 -0.83
C GLY A 57 4.46 -4.79 0.39
N TYR A 58 3.12 -4.79 0.25
CA TYR A 58 2.21 -4.57 1.38
C TYR A 58 2.37 -5.62 2.46
N GLY A 59 2.36 -6.91 2.11
CA GLY A 59 2.56 -7.99 3.06
C GLY A 59 3.89 -7.86 3.81
N MET A 60 4.97 -7.50 3.09
CA MET A 60 6.29 -7.32 3.68
C MET A 60 6.32 -6.13 4.65
N LEU A 61 5.75 -4.98 4.29
CA LEU A 61 5.64 -3.81 5.19
C LEU A 61 4.85 -4.15 6.46
N LEU A 62 3.71 -4.82 6.30
CA LEU A 62 2.87 -5.23 7.43
C LEU A 62 3.57 -6.26 8.32
N ALA A 63 4.34 -7.20 7.76
CA ALA A 63 5.12 -8.15 8.54
C ALA A 63 6.19 -7.44 9.39
N VAL A 64 6.92 -6.46 8.82
CA VAL A 64 7.88 -5.65 9.59
C VAL A 64 7.19 -4.87 10.70
N ALA A 65 6.07 -4.21 10.41
CA ALA A 65 5.31 -3.45 11.40
C ALA A 65 4.89 -4.34 12.60
N ASN A 66 4.45 -5.56 12.33
CA ASN A 66 4.01 -6.53 13.33
C ASN A 66 5.14 -7.36 13.97
N ASN A 67 6.41 -7.04 13.68
CA ASN A 67 7.58 -7.77 14.18
C ASN A 67 7.57 -9.28 13.81
N ASP A 68 7.04 -9.61 12.63
CA ASP A 68 6.84 -10.98 12.16
C ASP A 68 7.91 -11.37 11.12
N ARG A 69 9.13 -11.60 11.61
CA ARG A 69 10.30 -11.90 10.75
C ARG A 69 10.11 -13.18 9.93
N ALA A 70 9.53 -14.22 10.53
CA ALA A 70 9.33 -15.50 9.85
C ALA A 70 8.42 -15.35 8.63
N THR A 71 7.33 -14.58 8.77
CA THR A 71 6.45 -14.29 7.64
C THR A 71 7.12 -13.38 6.62
N PHE A 72 7.87 -12.36 7.07
CA PHE A 72 8.63 -11.49 6.17
C PHE A 72 9.59 -12.28 5.28
N ASP A 73 10.34 -13.21 5.87
CA ASP A 73 11.30 -14.05 5.15
C ASP A 73 10.62 -14.93 4.10
N LEU A 74 9.44 -15.50 4.41
CA LEU A 74 8.64 -16.26 3.44
C LEU A 74 8.17 -15.38 2.27
N LEU A 75 7.62 -14.20 2.58
CA LEU A 75 7.16 -13.24 1.57
C LEU A 75 8.30 -12.82 0.64
N TRP A 76 9.46 -12.48 1.22
CA TRP A 76 10.62 -12.06 0.48
C TRP A 76 11.21 -13.19 -0.38
N GLN A 77 11.33 -14.39 0.19
CA GLN A 77 11.83 -15.56 -0.54
C GLN A 77 10.94 -15.89 -1.76
N TRP A 78 9.62 -15.88 -1.58
CA TRP A 78 8.68 -16.12 -2.67
C TRP A 78 8.81 -15.05 -3.76
N THR A 79 8.88 -13.78 -3.34
CA THR A 79 9.01 -12.62 -4.26
C THR A 79 10.28 -12.72 -5.11
N GLN A 80 11.43 -13.03 -4.49
CA GLN A 80 12.68 -13.25 -5.22
C GLN A 80 12.60 -14.45 -6.18
N THR A 81 11.99 -15.54 -5.74
CA THR A 81 11.96 -16.79 -6.51
C THR A 81 11.09 -16.67 -7.76
N HIS A 82 9.95 -15.99 -7.64
CA HIS A 82 8.93 -16.00 -8.68
C HIS A 82 8.84 -14.71 -9.49
N LEU A 83 9.21 -13.56 -8.91
CA LEU A 83 9.01 -12.26 -9.56
C LEU A 83 10.30 -11.57 -9.96
N HIS A 84 11.47 -11.92 -9.40
CA HIS A 84 12.70 -11.19 -9.69
C HIS A 84 13.12 -11.29 -11.16
N ASN A 85 13.39 -10.14 -11.76
CA ASN A 85 13.91 -9.99 -13.11
C ASN A 85 15.43 -9.76 -13.05
N ALA A 86 16.21 -10.82 -13.29
CA ALA A 86 17.67 -10.77 -13.20
C ALA A 86 18.35 -9.84 -14.22
N GLN A 87 17.63 -9.37 -15.24
CA GLN A 87 18.15 -8.50 -16.28
C GLN A 87 18.25 -7.04 -15.83
N ASN A 88 17.41 -6.62 -14.88
CA ASN A 88 17.35 -5.23 -14.42
C ASN A 88 17.20 -5.06 -12.90
N ASP A 89 17.15 -6.14 -12.13
CA ASP A 89 16.98 -6.18 -10.67
C ASP A 89 15.64 -5.60 -10.15
N LEU A 90 14.66 -5.44 -11.04
CA LEU A 90 13.26 -5.13 -10.70
C LEU A 90 12.44 -6.43 -10.63
N PHE A 91 11.12 -6.32 -10.48
CA PHE A 91 10.24 -7.47 -10.35
C PHE A 91 9.13 -7.46 -11.40
N TYR A 92 8.88 -8.63 -12.01
CA TYR A 92 7.70 -8.85 -12.84
C TYR A 92 6.46 -8.54 -12.02
N TRP A 93 5.62 -7.63 -12.51
CA TRP A 93 4.57 -7.05 -11.67
C TRP A 93 3.47 -8.05 -11.29
N ARG A 94 3.29 -9.13 -12.06
CA ARG A 94 2.17 -10.06 -11.92
C ARG A 94 2.57 -11.52 -12.05
N TYR A 95 2.06 -12.33 -11.12
CA TYR A 95 2.07 -13.79 -11.15
C TYR A 95 0.64 -14.32 -11.30
N THR A 96 0.40 -15.13 -12.33
CA THR A 96 -0.86 -15.83 -12.56
C THR A 96 -0.66 -17.31 -12.24
N PRO A 97 -1.30 -17.84 -11.18
CA PRO A 97 -1.17 -19.25 -10.84
C PRO A 97 -1.69 -20.14 -11.98
N ASP A 98 -1.13 -21.35 -12.09
CA ASP A 98 -1.53 -22.40 -13.04
C ASP A 98 -1.38 -22.07 -14.54
N ALA A 99 -0.87 -20.89 -14.88
CA ALA A 99 -0.53 -20.54 -16.26
C ALA A 99 0.77 -21.24 -16.70
N ALA A 100 0.89 -21.51 -18.01
CA ALA A 100 2.09 -22.12 -18.58
C ALA A 100 3.35 -21.25 -18.40
N ASP A 101 3.19 -19.92 -18.50
CA ASP A 101 4.15 -18.92 -18.03
C ASP A 101 3.45 -18.06 -16.95
N PRO A 102 3.68 -18.33 -15.65
CA PRO A 102 3.04 -17.59 -14.57
C PRO A 102 3.36 -16.09 -14.56
N VAL A 103 4.49 -15.68 -15.16
CA VAL A 103 4.93 -14.27 -15.24
C VAL A 103 5.00 -13.83 -16.70
N ALA A 104 3.95 -14.11 -17.48
CA ALA A 104 3.93 -13.85 -18.93
C ALA A 104 4.22 -12.39 -19.30
N ASP A 105 3.74 -11.43 -18.49
CA ASP A 105 4.11 -10.03 -18.63
C ASP A 105 5.46 -9.78 -17.95
N LYS A 106 6.46 -9.37 -18.73
CA LYS A 106 7.83 -9.15 -18.28
C LYS A 106 8.10 -7.72 -17.81
N ASN A 107 7.07 -6.87 -17.74
CA ASN A 107 7.20 -5.51 -17.22
C ASN A 107 7.18 -5.48 -15.68
N ASP A 108 7.68 -4.40 -15.11
CA ASP A 108 7.56 -4.07 -13.69
C ASP A 108 6.34 -3.18 -13.41
N ALA A 109 6.07 -2.99 -12.12
CA ALA A 109 5.22 -1.95 -11.59
C ALA A 109 6.00 -1.24 -10.48
N SER A 110 6.35 0.02 -10.71
CA SER A 110 7.39 0.71 -9.94
C SER A 110 6.95 1.06 -8.51
N ASP A 111 5.64 1.13 -8.22
CA ASP A 111 5.14 1.17 -6.85
C ASP A 111 5.48 -0.12 -6.09
N GLY A 112 5.23 -1.28 -6.68
CA GLY A 112 5.59 -2.58 -6.12
C GLY A 112 7.08 -2.69 -5.84
N ASP A 113 7.93 -2.28 -6.79
CA ASP A 113 9.39 -2.28 -6.60
C ASP A 113 9.81 -1.38 -5.42
N VAL A 114 9.23 -0.18 -5.32
CA VAL A 114 9.50 0.76 -4.21
C VAL A 114 8.98 0.21 -2.88
N LEU A 115 7.80 -0.40 -2.84
CA LEU A 115 7.24 -1.01 -1.62
C LEU A 115 8.11 -2.16 -1.10
N ILE A 116 8.59 -3.03 -2.01
CA ILE A 116 9.50 -4.14 -1.66
C ILE A 116 10.81 -3.58 -1.11
N ALA A 117 11.43 -2.61 -1.81
CA ALA A 117 12.67 -1.98 -1.35
C ALA A 117 12.48 -1.30 0.01
N TRP A 118 11.35 -0.63 0.22
CA TRP A 118 11.02 0.05 1.47
C TRP A 118 10.86 -0.93 2.62
N ALA A 119 10.15 -2.04 2.40
CA ALA A 119 9.99 -3.10 3.37
C ALA A 119 11.33 -3.74 3.76
N LEU A 120 12.21 -3.99 2.78
CA LEU A 120 13.57 -4.52 3.01
C LEU A 120 14.44 -3.58 3.83
N GLN A 121 14.42 -2.28 3.53
CA GLN A 121 15.15 -1.29 4.32
C GLN A 121 14.64 -1.25 5.77
N ARG A 122 13.32 -1.24 5.97
CA ARG A 122 12.71 -1.27 7.31
C ARG A 122 13.01 -2.59 8.05
N ALA A 123 13.03 -3.72 7.34
CA ALA A 123 13.44 -5.01 7.91
C ALA A 123 14.91 -4.98 8.35
N ALA A 124 15.81 -4.39 7.57
CA ALA A 124 17.21 -4.23 7.94
C ALA A 124 17.37 -3.37 9.20
N GLN A 125 16.63 -2.26 9.30
CA GLN A 125 16.63 -1.41 10.48
C GLN A 125 16.11 -2.14 11.73
N LYS A 126 15.11 -3.02 11.55
CA LYS A 126 14.48 -3.74 12.67
C LYS A 126 15.24 -4.98 13.12
N TRP A 127 15.80 -5.75 12.19
CA TRP A 127 16.36 -7.08 12.45
C TRP A 127 17.81 -7.27 11.98
N GLY A 128 18.41 -6.28 11.32
CA GLY A 128 19.74 -6.39 10.70
C GLY A 128 19.78 -7.36 9.52
N GLY A 129 20.97 -7.88 9.22
CA GLY A 129 21.20 -8.84 8.13
C GLY A 129 21.30 -8.20 6.74
N ASP A 130 21.14 -9.02 5.70
CA ASP A 130 21.42 -8.62 4.31
C ASP A 130 20.25 -7.89 3.62
N TYR A 131 19.14 -7.61 4.32
CA TYR A 131 17.98 -6.94 3.72
C TYR A 131 18.34 -5.55 3.17
N GLN A 132 19.27 -4.82 3.80
CA GLN A 132 19.67 -3.50 3.30
C GLN A 132 20.36 -3.59 1.94
N GLN A 133 21.24 -4.57 1.75
CA GLN A 133 21.92 -4.75 0.47
C GLN A 133 20.93 -5.06 -0.66
N ALA A 134 19.89 -5.86 -0.36
CA ALA A 134 18.80 -6.12 -1.30
C ALA A 134 17.98 -4.85 -1.58
N SER A 135 17.62 -4.07 -0.54
CA SER A 135 16.93 -2.79 -0.71
C SER A 135 17.72 -1.83 -1.59
N ASP A 136 19.02 -1.63 -1.32
CA ASP A 136 19.88 -0.72 -2.06
C ASP A 136 20.00 -1.12 -3.53
N ARG A 137 20.01 -2.43 -3.82
CA ARG A 137 20.03 -2.96 -5.19
C ARG A 137 18.76 -2.56 -5.95
N ILE A 138 17.60 -2.76 -5.34
CA ILE A 138 16.31 -2.41 -5.94
C ILE A 138 16.16 -0.90 -6.08
N GLN A 139 16.54 -0.13 -5.06
CA GLN A 139 16.56 1.35 -5.12
C GLN A 139 17.38 1.87 -6.31
N ARG A 140 18.59 1.33 -6.51
CA ARG A 140 19.42 1.68 -7.68
C ARG A 140 18.77 1.28 -9.00
N ALA A 141 18.11 0.12 -9.04
CA ALA A 141 17.39 -0.35 -10.21
C ALA A 141 16.21 0.58 -10.58
N VAL A 142 15.38 0.96 -9.59
CA VAL A 142 14.27 1.92 -9.77
C VAL A 142 14.81 3.23 -10.34
N VAL A 143 15.82 3.84 -9.69
CA VAL A 143 16.41 5.09 -10.17
C VAL A 143 16.96 4.97 -11.58
N LYS A 144 17.61 3.86 -11.91
CA LYS A 144 18.24 3.65 -13.21
C LYS A 144 17.22 3.41 -14.33
N HIS A 145 16.13 2.70 -14.05
CA HIS A 145 15.26 2.14 -15.08
C HIS A 145 13.91 2.83 -15.19
N THR A 146 13.41 3.45 -14.13
CA THR A 146 12.05 4.02 -14.09
C THR A 146 12.05 5.53 -13.86
N VAL A 147 13.14 6.12 -13.34
CA VAL A 147 13.24 7.56 -13.10
C VAL A 147 13.88 8.29 -14.28
N ILE A 148 13.19 9.31 -14.80
CA ILE A 148 13.66 10.12 -15.93
C ILE A 148 13.52 11.62 -15.65
N ASN A 149 14.22 12.44 -16.43
CA ASN A 149 13.91 13.87 -16.54
C ASN A 149 12.87 14.06 -17.65
N TYR A 150 11.73 14.69 -17.34
CA TYR A 150 10.70 14.97 -18.32
C TYR A 150 9.96 16.27 -17.97
N ALA A 151 9.71 17.11 -18.98
CA ALA A 151 9.02 18.39 -18.82
C ALA A 151 9.56 19.28 -17.68
N GLY A 152 10.88 19.25 -17.44
CA GLY A 152 11.54 20.04 -16.38
C GLY A 152 11.53 19.40 -14.98
N HIS A 153 11.00 18.19 -14.84
CA HIS A 153 10.86 17.48 -13.56
C HIS A 153 11.57 16.13 -13.56
N LYS A 154 12.00 15.66 -12.39
CA LYS A 154 12.21 14.24 -12.10
C LYS A 154 10.86 13.55 -11.97
N VAL A 155 10.65 12.50 -12.76
CA VAL A 155 9.43 11.68 -12.69
C VAL A 155 9.79 10.21 -12.61
N MET A 156 9.03 9.44 -11.84
CA MET A 156 9.07 7.99 -11.83
C MET A 156 7.97 7.46 -12.74
N LEU A 157 8.35 6.74 -13.78
CA LEU A 157 7.42 6.05 -14.66
C LEU A 157 6.74 4.90 -13.89
N PRO A 158 5.48 4.55 -14.21
CA PRO A 158 4.78 3.43 -13.58
C PRO A 158 5.40 2.05 -13.85
N GLY A 159 6.22 1.95 -14.89
CA GLY A 159 7.01 0.78 -15.23
C GLY A 159 8.00 1.13 -16.35
N VAL A 160 8.97 0.25 -16.59
CA VAL A 160 10.02 0.44 -17.60
C VAL A 160 9.44 0.55 -19.01
N GLN A 161 8.42 -0.24 -19.33
CA GLN A 161 7.84 -0.30 -20.66
C GLN A 161 6.42 0.29 -20.68
N GLY A 162 6.07 0.95 -21.78
CA GLY A 162 4.69 1.35 -22.08
C GLY A 162 4.29 2.76 -21.65
N PHE A 163 5.04 3.42 -20.76
CA PHE A 163 4.63 4.71 -20.16
C PHE A 163 5.37 5.94 -20.70
N ASN A 164 6.53 5.76 -21.35
CA ASN A 164 7.22 6.83 -22.05
C ASN A 164 6.81 6.85 -23.52
N LYS A 165 6.07 7.88 -23.95
CA LYS A 165 5.56 8.05 -25.33
C LYS A 165 6.33 9.16 -26.04
N THR A 166 6.04 9.37 -27.31
CA THR A 166 6.78 10.33 -28.15
C THR A 166 6.71 11.77 -27.66
N SER A 167 5.55 12.22 -27.16
CA SER A 167 5.31 13.63 -26.77
C SER A 167 4.75 13.80 -25.36
N TYR A 168 4.57 12.70 -24.63
CA TYR A 168 4.07 12.69 -23.25
C TYR A 168 4.57 11.46 -22.51
N VAL A 169 4.53 11.52 -21.19
CA VAL A 169 4.68 10.35 -20.32
C VAL A 169 3.37 10.11 -19.59
N VAL A 170 3.06 8.85 -19.31
CA VAL A 170 1.93 8.47 -18.47
C VAL A 170 2.44 8.22 -17.06
N LEU A 171 1.84 8.90 -16.09
CA LEU A 171 2.16 8.79 -14.68
C LEU A 171 0.96 8.24 -13.93
N ASN A 172 1.23 7.49 -12.86
CA ASN A 172 0.23 7.11 -11.87
C ASN A 172 0.61 7.80 -10.55
N PRO A 173 -0.08 8.89 -10.16
CA PRO A 173 0.28 9.64 -8.95
C PRO A 173 0.10 8.83 -7.66
N SER A 174 -0.64 7.72 -7.69
CA SER A 174 -0.71 6.81 -6.54
C SER A 174 0.60 6.07 -6.28
N TYR A 175 1.54 6.07 -7.23
CA TYR A 175 2.86 5.44 -7.09
C TYR A 175 3.87 6.40 -6.44
N PHE A 176 3.46 7.63 -6.11
CA PHE A 176 4.33 8.59 -5.44
C PHE A 176 4.39 8.28 -3.94
N LEU A 177 5.25 7.32 -3.59
CA LEU A 177 5.42 6.79 -2.23
C LEU A 177 6.37 7.68 -1.43
N PHE A 178 5.92 8.90 -1.13
CA PHE A 178 6.73 9.96 -0.52
C PHE A 178 7.40 9.54 0.80
N ALA A 179 6.73 8.74 1.63
CA ALA A 179 7.32 8.23 2.88
C ALA A 179 8.51 7.29 2.62
N ALA A 180 8.38 6.38 1.66
CA ALA A 180 9.45 5.48 1.22
C ALA A 180 10.64 6.29 0.65
N TRP A 181 10.37 7.22 -0.27
CA TRP A 181 11.42 8.06 -0.87
C TRP A 181 12.16 8.90 0.18
N ARG A 182 11.46 9.41 1.21
CA ARG A 182 12.12 10.14 2.31
C ARG A 182 13.09 9.23 3.07
N GLU A 183 12.67 8.01 3.39
CA GLU A 183 13.52 7.05 4.09
C GLU A 183 14.70 6.59 3.23
N PHE A 184 14.51 6.44 1.91
CA PHE A 184 15.60 6.18 0.98
C PHE A 184 16.60 7.33 0.91
N ALA A 185 16.13 8.58 0.88
CA ALA A 185 16.98 9.78 0.90
C ALA A 185 17.81 9.86 2.19
N GLN A 186 17.19 9.54 3.33
CA GLN A 186 17.86 9.52 4.64
C GLN A 186 18.94 8.45 4.73
N HIS A 187 18.75 7.30 4.07
CA HIS A 187 19.71 6.19 4.08
C HIS A 187 20.83 6.34 3.04
N SER A 188 20.46 6.50 1.76
CA SER A 188 21.39 6.48 0.64
C SER A 188 22.07 7.82 0.35
N HIS A 189 21.50 8.92 0.87
CA HIS A 189 21.87 10.30 0.53
C HIS A 189 21.82 10.62 -0.98
N LEU A 190 21.16 9.79 -1.79
CA LEU A 190 20.96 10.06 -3.21
C LEU A 190 19.93 11.18 -3.38
N ARG A 191 20.40 12.30 -3.96
CA ARG A 191 19.60 13.51 -4.19
C ARG A 191 18.33 13.26 -5.02
N VAL A 192 18.35 12.24 -5.89
CA VAL A 192 17.21 11.87 -6.75
C VAL A 192 15.92 11.62 -5.96
N TRP A 193 16.02 11.07 -4.75
CA TRP A 193 14.85 10.79 -3.91
C TRP A 193 14.20 12.08 -3.39
N SER A 194 15.01 13.05 -2.97
CA SER A 194 14.51 14.38 -2.58
C SER A 194 13.93 15.13 -3.77
N GLU A 195 14.57 15.06 -4.95
CA GLU A 195 14.04 15.67 -6.17
C GLU A 195 12.70 15.05 -6.59
N LEU A 196 12.54 13.72 -6.51
CA LEU A 196 11.26 13.05 -6.76
C LEU A 196 10.15 13.49 -5.80
N ILE A 197 10.48 13.73 -4.53
CA ILE A 197 9.50 14.25 -3.55
C ILE A 197 9.05 15.66 -3.94
N ASP A 198 10.01 16.55 -4.20
CA ASP A 198 9.75 17.96 -4.53
C ASP A 198 8.96 18.10 -5.84
N ASP A 199 9.40 17.39 -6.89
CA ASP A 199 8.73 17.39 -8.19
C ASP A 199 7.40 16.65 -8.14
N GLY A 200 7.30 15.53 -7.43
CA GLY A 200 6.04 14.80 -7.23
C GLY A 200 4.98 15.64 -6.52
N MET A 201 5.34 16.37 -5.47
CA MET A 201 4.44 17.31 -4.78
C MET A 201 4.07 18.52 -5.63
N THR A 202 4.98 18.99 -6.49
CA THR A 202 4.71 20.06 -7.46
C THR A 202 3.72 19.60 -8.52
N LEU A 203 4.00 18.49 -9.18
CA LEU A 203 3.15 17.88 -10.21
C LEU A 203 1.76 17.56 -9.65
N LEU A 204 1.67 16.95 -8.47
CA LEU A 204 0.39 16.65 -7.84
C LEU A 204 -0.46 17.91 -7.56
N GLY A 205 0.19 19.02 -7.22
CA GLY A 205 -0.50 20.31 -7.08
C GLY A 205 -1.10 20.83 -8.38
N ASN A 206 -0.55 20.43 -9.52
CA ASN A 206 -1.00 20.83 -10.85
C ASN A 206 -2.00 19.82 -11.46
N MET A 207 -2.13 18.61 -10.91
CA MET A 207 -3.07 17.55 -11.35
C MET A 207 -4.50 17.83 -10.87
N GLN A 208 -5.11 18.90 -11.37
CA GLN A 208 -6.47 19.29 -11.00
C GLN A 208 -7.40 19.15 -12.20
N PHE A 209 -8.32 18.17 -12.14
CA PHE A 209 -9.21 17.87 -13.25
C PHE A 209 -10.69 18.00 -12.86
N GLY A 210 -11.51 18.42 -13.83
CA GLY A 210 -12.96 18.53 -13.65
C GLY A 210 -13.39 19.55 -12.60
N LYS A 211 -14.65 19.46 -12.15
CA LYS A 211 -15.18 20.34 -11.10
C LYS A 211 -14.67 19.99 -9.69
N THR A 212 -14.27 18.74 -9.48
CA THR A 212 -13.79 18.27 -8.18
C THR A 212 -12.36 18.74 -7.90
N GLY A 213 -11.57 19.01 -8.95
CA GLY A 213 -10.15 19.37 -8.81
C GLY A 213 -9.29 18.23 -8.29
N LEU A 214 -9.79 16.98 -8.37
CA LEU A 214 -9.05 15.79 -7.96
C LEU A 214 -8.06 15.37 -9.04
N PRO A 215 -6.93 14.73 -8.65
CA PRO A 215 -6.10 14.00 -9.58
C PRO A 215 -6.81 12.73 -10.06
N LEU A 216 -6.23 12.07 -11.06
CA LEU A 216 -6.75 10.84 -11.66
C LEU A 216 -5.86 9.65 -11.33
N ASP A 217 -6.40 8.45 -11.53
CA ASP A 217 -5.62 7.20 -11.46
C ASP A 217 -4.42 7.26 -12.41
N TRP A 218 -4.62 7.80 -13.61
CA TRP A 218 -3.60 7.89 -14.66
C TRP A 218 -3.62 9.26 -15.33
N VAL A 219 -2.46 9.92 -15.38
CA VAL A 219 -2.29 11.28 -15.88
C VAL A 219 -1.22 11.30 -16.97
N ALA A 220 -1.50 11.92 -18.10
CA ALA A 220 -0.50 12.25 -19.10
C ALA A 220 0.17 13.58 -18.74
N LEU A 221 1.51 13.60 -18.73
CA LEU A 221 2.34 14.80 -18.65
C LEU A 221 2.97 15.03 -20.02
N ASN A 222 2.60 16.13 -20.68
CA ASN A 222 3.12 16.51 -21.99
C ASN A 222 4.50 17.16 -21.87
N ALA A 223 5.26 17.17 -22.97
CA ALA A 223 6.61 17.74 -22.99
C ALA A 223 6.68 19.24 -22.61
N ASP A 224 5.58 19.96 -22.81
CA ASP A 224 5.43 21.38 -22.46
C ASP A 224 5.02 21.62 -20.99
N GLY A 225 4.88 20.55 -20.19
CA GLY A 225 4.47 20.60 -18.79
C GLY A 225 2.95 20.62 -18.58
N SER A 226 2.14 20.70 -19.64
CA SER A 226 0.69 20.56 -19.52
C SER A 226 0.30 19.13 -19.15
N MET A 227 -0.80 18.97 -18.41
CA MET A 227 -1.29 17.66 -17.99
C MET A 227 -2.72 17.42 -18.45
N ALA A 228 -3.01 16.17 -18.77
CA ALA A 228 -4.31 15.72 -19.24
C ALA A 228 -4.63 14.33 -18.67
N PRO A 229 -5.90 13.91 -18.66
CA PRO A 229 -6.24 12.51 -18.45
C PRO A 229 -5.51 11.61 -19.45
N ALA A 230 -4.95 10.49 -18.97
CA ALA A 230 -4.18 9.60 -19.83
C ALA A 230 -5.08 8.84 -20.83
N VAL A 231 -4.74 8.91 -22.12
CA VAL A 231 -5.47 8.20 -23.18
C VAL A 231 -5.38 6.69 -22.96
N GLY A 232 -6.53 6.00 -23.06
CA GLY A 232 -6.64 4.55 -22.85
C GLY A 232 -6.91 4.16 -21.40
N TYR A 233 -6.98 5.13 -20.48
CA TYR A 233 -7.32 4.92 -19.07
C TYR A 233 -8.64 5.59 -18.73
N SER A 234 -9.22 5.21 -17.58
CA SER A 234 -10.44 5.85 -17.10
C SER A 234 -10.14 7.27 -16.60
N ASN A 235 -11.07 8.21 -16.81
CA ASN A 235 -10.95 9.59 -16.33
C ASN A 235 -11.39 9.73 -14.87
N ARG A 236 -11.03 8.76 -14.02
CA ARG A 236 -11.53 8.65 -12.65
C ARG A 236 -10.45 8.89 -11.61
N PHE A 237 -10.87 9.53 -10.52
CA PHE A 237 -10.28 9.30 -9.21
C PHE A 237 -10.92 8.02 -8.67
N SER A 238 -10.20 6.91 -8.60
CA SER A 238 -10.76 5.62 -8.14
C SER A 238 -9.76 4.78 -7.34
N TYR A 239 -9.63 3.49 -7.66
CA TYR A 239 -8.92 2.48 -6.88
C TYR A 239 -7.40 2.67 -6.85
N ASP A 240 -6.82 3.36 -7.84
CA ASP A 240 -5.43 3.77 -7.74
C ASP A 240 -5.31 5.07 -6.94
N ALA A 241 -6.01 6.11 -7.39
CA ALA A 241 -5.89 7.46 -6.88
C ALA A 241 -6.27 7.60 -5.39
N ILE A 242 -7.08 6.69 -4.84
CA ILE A 242 -7.38 6.67 -3.41
C ILE A 242 -6.12 6.55 -2.54
N ARG A 243 -5.04 5.93 -3.01
CA ARG A 243 -3.78 5.85 -2.26
C ARG A 243 -3.01 7.17 -2.22
N ILE A 244 -3.32 8.13 -3.10
CA ILE A 244 -2.66 9.44 -3.13
C ILE A 244 -2.78 10.18 -1.79
N PRO A 245 -3.98 10.43 -1.24
CA PRO A 245 -4.09 11.10 0.06
C PRO A 245 -3.47 10.29 1.20
N LEU A 246 -3.50 8.95 1.15
CA LEU A 246 -2.78 8.11 2.12
C LEU A 246 -1.26 8.38 2.04
N ASN A 247 -0.67 8.38 0.85
CA ASN A 247 0.76 8.59 0.65
C ASN A 247 1.21 10.00 1.06
N ILE A 248 0.39 11.02 0.77
CA ILE A 248 0.63 12.39 1.25
C ILE A 248 0.60 12.42 2.78
N TRP A 249 -0.46 11.88 3.39
CA TRP A 249 -0.66 11.95 4.84
C TRP A 249 0.44 11.20 5.58
N TRP A 250 0.82 10.01 5.10
CA TRP A 250 1.90 9.21 5.69
C TRP A 250 3.26 9.91 5.56
N TYR A 251 3.47 10.71 4.52
CA TYR A 251 4.63 11.59 4.45
C TYR A 251 4.50 12.76 5.43
N ASP A 252 3.49 13.60 5.25
CA ASP A 252 3.22 14.83 6.00
C ASP A 252 1.70 15.03 6.23
N PRO A 253 1.20 14.76 7.45
CA PRO A 253 -0.21 14.94 7.80
C PRO A 253 -0.72 16.40 7.69
N GLN A 254 0.19 17.39 7.65
CA GLN A 254 -0.15 18.82 7.56
C GLN A 254 -0.07 19.36 6.12
N SER A 255 0.23 18.49 5.15
CA SER A 255 0.42 18.92 3.76
C SER A 255 -0.86 19.53 3.18
N LEU A 256 -0.73 20.73 2.60
CA LEU A 256 -1.82 21.38 1.86
C LEU A 256 -2.25 20.59 0.61
N ARG A 257 -1.47 19.59 0.19
CA ARG A 257 -1.87 18.68 -0.91
C ARG A 257 -3.03 17.75 -0.53
N LEU A 258 -3.40 17.67 0.75
CA LEU A 258 -4.60 16.95 1.19
C LEU A 258 -5.91 17.73 0.91
N VAL A 259 -5.83 19.07 0.77
CA VAL A 259 -7.01 19.95 0.71
C VAL A 259 -8.02 19.59 -0.39
N PRO A 260 -7.63 19.23 -1.63
CA PRO A 260 -8.59 18.85 -2.66
C PRO A 260 -9.46 17.65 -2.26
N PHE A 261 -8.85 16.61 -1.67
CA PHE A 261 -9.55 15.41 -1.18
C PHE A 261 -10.48 15.77 -0.01
N GLN A 262 -9.97 16.56 0.94
CA GLN A 262 -10.74 17.00 2.10
C GLN A 262 -11.98 17.80 1.67
N ARG A 263 -11.82 18.75 0.74
CA ARG A 263 -12.91 19.57 0.22
C ARG A 263 -14.00 18.72 -0.42
N VAL A 264 -13.63 17.74 -1.24
CA VAL A 264 -14.61 16.86 -1.89
C VAL A 264 -15.32 16.00 -0.86
N TRP A 265 -14.60 15.34 0.04
CA TRP A 265 -15.19 14.39 1.00
C TRP A 265 -15.97 15.06 2.14
N GLN A 266 -15.64 16.30 2.52
CA GLN A 266 -16.46 17.11 3.45
C GLN A 266 -17.85 17.43 2.89
N GLY A 267 -18.03 17.36 1.56
CA GLY A 267 -19.32 17.53 0.91
C GLY A 267 -20.28 16.35 1.07
N TYR A 268 -19.83 15.23 1.67
CA TYR A 268 -20.62 14.01 1.83
C TYR A 268 -20.68 13.58 3.29
N ALA A 269 -21.79 12.95 3.70
CA ALA A 269 -21.80 12.20 4.94
C ALA A 269 -20.87 10.99 4.82
N ARG A 270 -20.22 10.59 5.94
CA ARG A 270 -19.21 9.52 5.97
C ARG A 270 -19.65 8.25 5.20
N GLN A 271 -20.85 7.75 5.49
CA GLN A 271 -21.37 6.50 4.91
C GLN A 271 -21.94 6.63 3.49
N THR A 272 -22.01 7.85 2.95
CA THR A 272 -22.56 8.14 1.62
C THR A 272 -21.54 8.83 0.72
N THR A 273 -20.25 8.73 1.06
CA THR A 273 -19.17 9.27 0.23
C THR A 273 -18.98 8.33 -0.97
N PRO A 274 -19.07 8.80 -2.23
CA PRO A 274 -18.93 7.94 -3.40
C PRO A 274 -17.55 7.26 -3.51
N ALA A 275 -17.52 6.03 -3.99
CA ALA A 275 -16.30 5.24 -4.11
C ALA A 275 -15.29 5.76 -5.15
N TRP A 276 -15.77 6.44 -6.18
CA TRP A 276 -14.97 7.05 -7.24
C TRP A 276 -15.68 8.25 -7.86
N PHE A 277 -14.92 9.11 -8.53
CA PHE A 277 -15.41 10.30 -9.23
C PHE A 277 -14.87 10.32 -10.66
N ASP A 278 -15.77 10.36 -11.65
CA ASP A 278 -15.40 10.63 -13.05
C ASP A 278 -15.35 12.15 -13.25
N VAL A 279 -14.14 12.68 -13.38
CA VAL A 279 -13.92 14.13 -13.31
C VAL A 279 -14.32 14.84 -14.60
N LEU A 280 -14.35 14.14 -15.73
CA LEU A 280 -14.78 14.73 -17.01
C LEU A 280 -16.30 14.63 -17.18
N ALA A 281 -16.90 13.48 -16.83
CA ALA A 281 -18.34 13.30 -16.88
C ALA A 281 -19.07 14.03 -15.75
N ASN A 282 -18.34 14.45 -14.70
CA ASN A 282 -18.91 15.00 -13.46
C ASN A 282 -19.94 14.07 -12.82
N THR A 283 -19.66 12.76 -12.86
CA THR A 283 -20.48 11.72 -12.22
C THR A 283 -19.66 11.03 -11.14
N SER A 284 -20.36 10.40 -10.19
CA SER A 284 -19.73 9.63 -9.11
C SER A 284 -20.23 8.20 -9.12
N ALA A 285 -19.53 7.33 -8.38
CA ALA A 285 -19.95 5.96 -8.18
C ALA A 285 -21.40 5.86 -7.69
N PRO A 286 -22.17 4.85 -8.16
CA PRO A 286 -23.49 4.55 -7.62
C PRO A 286 -23.42 3.77 -6.29
N TYR A 287 -22.23 3.61 -5.71
CA TYR A 287 -21.95 2.94 -4.45
C TYR A 287 -20.90 3.74 -3.66
N ASN A 288 -20.81 3.49 -2.35
CA ASN A 288 -20.04 4.30 -1.43
C ASN A 288 -18.65 3.71 -1.13
N LEU A 289 -17.75 4.53 -0.59
CA LEU A 289 -16.55 4.06 0.08
C LEU A 289 -16.93 3.11 1.23
N ASP A 290 -16.17 2.04 1.37
CA ASP A 290 -16.31 1.09 2.47
C ASP A 290 -14.94 0.48 2.83
N GLY A 291 -14.82 -0.10 4.03
CA GLY A 291 -13.61 -0.73 4.53
C GLY A 291 -12.37 0.16 4.41
N GLY A 292 -11.33 -0.32 3.72
CA GLY A 292 -10.06 0.41 3.56
C GLY A 292 -10.19 1.73 2.80
N LEU A 293 -11.11 1.82 1.82
CA LEU A 293 -11.38 3.07 1.12
C LEU A 293 -11.93 4.14 2.09
N LEU A 294 -12.83 3.72 2.98
CA LEU A 294 -13.41 4.58 3.99
C LEU A 294 -12.38 4.95 5.08
N ALA A 295 -11.49 4.03 5.41
CA ALA A 295 -10.37 4.29 6.32
C ALA A 295 -9.46 5.42 5.79
N VAL A 296 -9.12 5.42 4.49
CA VAL A 296 -8.32 6.50 3.90
C VAL A 296 -9.04 7.85 4.00
N ARG A 297 -10.35 7.87 3.73
CA ARG A 297 -11.17 9.09 3.88
C ARG A 297 -11.13 9.60 5.33
N ASP A 298 -11.31 8.71 6.30
CA ASP A 298 -11.29 9.07 7.72
C ASP A 298 -9.94 9.62 8.15
N LEU A 299 -8.84 8.98 7.71
CA LEU A 299 -7.49 9.46 7.96
C LEU A 299 -7.26 10.86 7.39
N THR A 300 -7.69 11.07 6.14
CA THR A 300 -7.51 12.33 5.40
C THR A 300 -8.29 13.49 6.02
N LEU A 301 -9.46 13.21 6.61
CA LEU A 301 -10.30 14.18 7.29
C LEU A 301 -10.01 14.29 8.80
N ASN A 302 -9.01 13.56 9.29
CA ASN A 302 -8.66 13.48 10.70
C ASN A 302 -9.82 12.99 11.60
N GLU A 303 -10.71 12.16 11.05
CA GLU A 303 -11.83 11.50 11.76
C GLU A 303 -11.38 10.14 12.31
N THR A 304 -10.33 10.14 13.14
CA THR A 304 -9.54 8.94 13.45
C THR A 304 -10.19 7.94 14.41
N ALA A 305 -11.34 8.27 15.01
CA ALA A 305 -12.02 7.42 15.99
C ALA A 305 -12.48 6.06 15.43
N SER A 306 -12.68 5.96 14.12
CA SER A 306 -13.11 4.72 13.44
C SER A 306 -11.95 3.92 12.84
N LEU A 307 -10.72 4.45 12.87
CA LEU A 307 -9.56 3.75 12.35
C LEU A 307 -9.20 2.57 13.26
N SER A 308 -8.98 1.40 12.67
CA SER A 308 -8.52 0.20 13.37
C SER A 308 -7.90 -0.80 12.41
N ASP A 309 -7.16 -1.76 12.95
CA ASP A 309 -6.66 -2.93 12.22
C ASP A 309 -7.72 -4.04 12.09
N ARG A 310 -8.92 -3.87 12.65
CA ARG A 310 -9.94 -4.92 12.66
C ARG A 310 -10.59 -5.06 11.28
N LEU A 311 -10.28 -6.16 10.61
CA LEU A 311 -10.82 -6.46 9.28
C LEU A 311 -12.20 -7.11 9.37
N ALA A 312 -13.14 -6.63 8.55
CA ALA A 312 -14.43 -7.25 8.38
C ALA A 312 -14.34 -8.53 7.52
N PRO A 313 -15.17 -9.56 7.78
CA PRO A 313 -15.11 -10.85 7.09
C PRO A 313 -15.28 -10.78 5.56
N GLU A 314 -16.03 -9.79 5.07
CA GLU A 314 -16.39 -9.60 3.67
C GLU A 314 -15.39 -8.75 2.86
N GLN A 315 -14.44 -8.07 3.53
CA GLN A 315 -13.48 -7.22 2.83
C GLN A 315 -12.61 -8.04 1.87
N ASN A 316 -12.51 -7.64 0.61
CA ASN A 316 -11.56 -8.25 -0.30
C ASN A 316 -10.10 -7.89 0.05
N TYR A 317 -9.15 -8.50 -0.66
CA TYR A 317 -7.71 -8.26 -0.52
C TYR A 317 -7.37 -6.75 -0.56
N PHE A 318 -7.91 -6.02 -1.54
CA PHE A 318 -7.61 -4.59 -1.73
C PHE A 318 -8.06 -3.75 -0.54
N SER A 319 -9.33 -3.90 -0.12
CA SER A 319 -9.90 -3.16 1.02
C SER A 319 -9.18 -3.49 2.33
N ALA A 320 -8.86 -4.77 2.56
CA ALA A 320 -8.14 -5.20 3.75
C ALA A 320 -6.71 -4.62 3.81
N SER A 321 -5.98 -4.67 2.68
CA SER A 321 -4.63 -4.12 2.58
C SER A 321 -4.64 -2.62 2.86
N LEU A 322 -5.55 -1.89 2.20
CA LEU A 322 -5.67 -0.44 2.34
C LEU A 322 -6.03 -0.02 3.77
N GLN A 323 -6.89 -0.78 4.47
CA GLN A 323 -7.21 -0.52 5.87
C GLN A 323 -5.99 -0.71 6.79
N LEU A 324 -5.26 -1.82 6.64
CA LEU A 324 -4.08 -2.08 7.48
C LEU A 324 -2.95 -1.07 7.22
N LEU A 325 -2.75 -0.66 5.97
CA LEU A 325 -1.77 0.38 5.61
C LEU A 325 -2.18 1.74 6.18
N THR A 326 -3.47 2.09 6.10
CA THR A 326 -4.00 3.33 6.70
C THR A 326 -3.80 3.33 8.22
N TRP A 327 -4.08 2.20 8.87
CA TRP A 327 -3.84 2.04 10.30
C TRP A 327 -2.36 2.16 10.65
N LEU A 328 -1.47 1.51 9.89
CA LEU A 328 -0.03 1.62 10.07
C LEU A 328 0.46 3.06 9.92
N ALA A 329 0.05 3.75 8.87
CA ALA A 329 0.36 5.16 8.65
C ALA A 329 -0.02 6.00 9.87
N TYR A 330 -1.25 5.83 10.36
CA TYR A 330 -1.76 6.52 11.54
C TYR A 330 -0.91 6.25 12.79
N GLN A 331 -0.57 4.98 13.07
CA GLN A 331 0.25 4.62 14.23
C GLN A 331 1.66 5.22 14.19
N GLU A 332 2.26 5.32 13.00
CA GLU A 332 3.61 5.89 12.83
C GLU A 332 3.67 7.41 13.03
N LYS A 333 2.52 8.09 12.98
CA LYS A 333 2.40 9.56 13.07
C LYS A 333 1.72 10.07 14.34
N ARG A 334 1.25 9.17 15.19
CA ARG A 334 0.56 9.49 16.45
C ARG A 334 1.51 9.99 17.53
#